data_AF-A0A7Z0D8Z4-F1
#
_entry.id   AF-A0A7Z0D8Z4-F1
#
_cell.length_a   1.000
_cell.length_b   1.000
_cell.length_c   1.000
_cell.angle_alpha   90.00
_cell.angle_beta   90.00
_cell.angle_gamma   90.00
#
_symmetry.space_group_name_H-M   'P 1'
#
loop_
_entity.id
_entity.type
_entity.pdbx_description
1 polymer ?
#
loop_
_entity_poly.entity_id
_entity_poly.type
_entity_poly.pdbx_seq_one_letter_code
_entity_poly.pdbx_strand_id
1 'polypeptide(L)'
;MDAVDRRVIGGLLAHPRATNAQLADAAHTSPATVSRRVSRLVADGTVWVTGVVDSRATNRSRSLFVRLRCTPGNVLSTVERLASWPECGSVKLVTGSVDAVAEISYTSQDHLLDLTLEQLPALNGVQAIWSNQVIRRYSTPHRWMPPLLPDAAVAALRALRIDRWLESSPPDRADLPPVAALVAGAMQDDARQSWRMIARRCGISAVTARHHVEQMMASGTLRTRTVVEPEAIGLAVNAFVWLNVNPTQLGKAGALLAEHPAVLMIAATTGDRNLCGEIAVASESELYTFISRTIGGLPGLQHADVAIALRSLKRAGRAVPPGPRAPQPNGQPARTST
;
A
#
# COMPACT_ATOMS: atom_id res chain seq x y z
N MET A 1 16.02 13.95 -1.06
CA MET A 1 15.93 13.11 -2.27
C MET A 1 15.96 14.01 -3.49
N ASP A 2 16.72 13.66 -4.54
CA ASP A 2 16.85 14.48 -5.75
C ASP A 2 15.91 14.05 -6.92
N ALA A 3 15.92 14.78 -8.03
CA ALA A 3 15.07 14.49 -9.19
C ALA A 3 15.43 13.19 -9.92
N VAL A 4 16.70 12.74 -9.84
CA VAL A 4 17.11 11.44 -10.41
C VAL A 4 16.55 10.32 -9.54
N ASP A 5 16.66 10.43 -8.22
CA ASP A 5 16.09 9.47 -7.29
C ASP A 5 14.58 9.30 -7.52
N ARG A 6 13.83 10.40 -7.68
CA ARG A 6 12.38 10.35 -7.97
C ARG A 6 12.06 9.58 -9.27
N ARG A 7 12.83 9.79 -10.33
CA ARG A 7 12.67 9.06 -11.60
C ARG A 7 13.03 7.58 -11.47
N VAL A 8 14.09 7.25 -10.72
CA VAL A 8 14.46 5.86 -10.41
C VAL A 8 13.34 5.16 -9.63
N ILE A 9 12.73 5.85 -8.65
CA ILE A 9 11.57 5.33 -7.91
C ILE A 9 10.38 5.16 -8.83
N GLY A 10 10.09 6.12 -9.71
CA GLY A 10 9.06 5.99 -10.74
C GLY A 10 9.27 4.74 -11.62
N GLY A 11 10.51 4.47 -12.02
CA GLY A 11 10.87 3.28 -12.77
C GLY A 11 10.64 1.98 -11.99
N LEU A 12 11.00 1.97 -10.71
CA LEU A 12 10.72 0.83 -9.82
C LEU A 12 9.22 0.65 -9.56
N LEU A 13 8.43 1.72 -9.41
CA LEU A 13 6.97 1.64 -9.32
C LEU A 13 6.39 1.03 -10.60
N ALA A 14 6.94 1.39 -11.76
CA ALA A 14 6.46 0.89 -13.05
C ALA A 14 6.83 -0.59 -13.26
N HIS A 15 8.08 -0.96 -12.92
CA HIS A 15 8.57 -2.32 -12.98
C HIS A 15 9.55 -2.61 -11.81
N PRO A 16 9.07 -3.23 -10.71
CA PRO A 16 9.84 -3.43 -9.48
C PRO A 16 11.11 -4.28 -9.64
N ARG A 17 11.13 -5.17 -10.63
CA ARG A 17 12.27 -6.02 -10.97
C ARG A 17 13.06 -5.57 -12.21
N ALA A 18 12.81 -4.36 -12.72
CA ALA A 18 13.56 -3.84 -13.86
C ALA A 18 15.06 -3.85 -13.59
N THR A 19 15.84 -4.11 -14.65
CA THR A 19 17.30 -4.07 -14.62
C THR A 19 17.78 -2.63 -14.48
N ASN A 20 19.03 -2.46 -14.03
CA ASN A 20 19.61 -1.12 -13.92
C ASN A 20 19.69 -0.41 -15.29
N ALA A 21 19.80 -1.15 -16.39
CA ALA A 21 19.78 -0.58 -17.74
C ALA A 21 18.38 -0.04 -18.10
N GLN A 22 17.34 -0.84 -17.91
CA GLN A 22 15.95 -0.41 -18.16
C GLN A 22 15.56 0.81 -17.33
N LEU A 23 15.97 0.83 -16.06
CA LEU A 23 15.76 1.97 -15.17
C LEU A 23 16.58 3.20 -15.59
N ALA A 24 17.80 3.01 -16.10
CA ALA A 24 18.67 4.10 -16.55
C ALA A 24 18.11 4.80 -17.78
N ASP A 25 17.57 4.03 -18.73
CA ASP A 25 16.88 4.56 -19.91
C ASP A 25 15.67 5.40 -19.50
N ALA A 26 14.81 4.85 -18.63
CA ALA A 26 13.61 5.55 -18.15
C ALA A 26 13.93 6.80 -17.31
N ALA A 27 15.00 6.74 -16.51
CA ALA A 27 15.43 7.86 -15.65
C ALA A 27 16.40 8.83 -16.34
N HIS A 28 16.73 8.63 -17.62
CA HIS A 28 17.72 9.39 -18.38
C HIS A 28 19.04 9.58 -17.62
N THR A 29 19.66 8.48 -17.22
CA THR A 29 20.95 8.46 -16.50
C THR A 29 21.76 7.21 -16.88
N SER A 30 22.82 6.88 -16.14
CA SER A 30 23.64 5.68 -16.39
C SER A 30 23.25 4.49 -15.49
N PRO A 31 23.44 3.24 -15.95
CA PRO A 31 23.19 2.05 -15.12
C PRO A 31 24.00 2.03 -13.81
N ALA A 32 25.22 2.56 -13.83
CA ALA A 32 26.06 2.70 -12.62
C ALA A 32 25.42 3.68 -11.61
N THR A 33 24.88 4.81 -12.09
CA THR A 33 24.16 5.77 -11.24
C THR A 33 22.93 5.14 -10.63
N VAL A 34 22.08 4.47 -11.44
CA VAL A 34 20.91 3.74 -10.95
C VAL A 34 21.31 2.72 -9.89
N SER A 35 22.32 1.89 -10.16
CA SER A 35 22.77 0.86 -9.21
C SER A 35 23.08 1.47 -7.84
N ARG A 36 23.89 2.54 -7.82
CA ARG A 36 24.25 3.26 -6.59
C ARG A 36 23.02 3.83 -5.87
N ARG A 37 22.10 4.45 -6.61
CA ARG A 37 20.88 5.06 -6.03
C ARG A 37 19.93 4.01 -5.48
N VAL A 38 19.65 2.94 -6.23
CA VAL A 38 18.77 1.84 -5.79
C VAL A 38 19.35 1.18 -4.54
N SER A 39 20.65 0.86 -4.52
CA SER A 39 21.29 0.27 -3.34
C SER A 39 21.14 1.16 -2.11
N ARG A 40 21.34 2.48 -2.25
CA ARG A 40 21.15 3.45 -1.16
C ARG A 40 19.70 3.50 -0.69
N LEU A 41 18.74 3.67 -1.60
CA LEU A 41 17.30 3.77 -1.30
C LEU A 41 16.73 2.50 -0.65
N VAL A 42 17.31 1.34 -0.95
CA VAL A 42 16.94 0.08 -0.30
C VAL A 42 17.60 -0.04 1.07
N ALA A 43 18.87 0.34 1.19
CA ALA A 43 19.62 0.27 2.45
C ALA A 43 19.06 1.22 3.53
N ASP A 44 18.63 2.42 3.14
CA ASP A 44 18.02 3.40 4.05
C ASP A 44 16.51 3.15 4.28
N GLY A 45 15.94 2.14 3.63
CA GLY A 45 14.53 1.76 3.78
C GLY A 45 13.52 2.69 3.10
N THR A 46 13.98 3.69 2.33
CA THR A 46 13.10 4.59 1.56
C THR A 46 12.24 3.79 0.56
N VAL A 47 12.84 2.76 -0.04
CA VAL A 47 12.19 1.91 -1.04
C VAL A 47 12.46 0.45 -0.71
N TRP A 48 11.44 -0.39 -0.83
CA TRP A 48 11.63 -1.83 -0.90
C TRP A 48 10.69 -2.45 -1.92
N VAL A 49 11.00 -3.66 -2.34
CA VAL A 49 10.20 -4.40 -3.32
C VAL A 49 9.72 -5.69 -2.68
N THR A 50 8.42 -5.94 -2.73
CA THR A 50 7.78 -7.08 -2.10
C THR A 50 6.96 -7.88 -3.11
N GLY A 51 6.89 -9.19 -2.91
CA GLY A 51 5.97 -10.09 -3.57
C GLY A 51 4.63 -10.07 -2.85
N VAL A 52 3.55 -9.81 -3.59
CA VAL A 52 2.18 -9.81 -3.10
C VAL A 52 1.47 -10.98 -3.77
N VAL A 53 1.01 -11.92 -2.98
CA VAL A 53 0.17 -13.01 -3.47
C VAL A 53 -1.24 -12.47 -3.67
N ASP A 54 -1.83 -12.68 -4.85
CA ASP A 54 -3.20 -12.29 -5.12
C ASP A 54 -4.13 -13.17 -4.29
N SER A 55 -4.73 -12.54 -3.29
CA SER A 55 -5.54 -13.21 -2.30
C SER A 55 -6.86 -13.76 -2.84
N ARG A 56 -7.34 -13.26 -4.00
CA ARG A 56 -8.47 -13.82 -4.73
C ARG A 56 -8.07 -15.09 -5.49
N ALA A 57 -6.83 -15.14 -6.00
CA ALA A 57 -6.32 -16.31 -6.72
C ALA A 57 -6.00 -17.50 -5.80
N THR A 58 -5.66 -17.23 -4.52
CA THR A 58 -5.13 -18.27 -3.61
C THR A 58 -6.03 -18.58 -2.41
N ASN A 59 -7.30 -18.18 -2.44
CA ASN A 59 -8.28 -18.40 -1.37
C ASN A 59 -7.84 -17.92 0.04
N ARG A 60 -6.88 -16.98 0.13
CA ARG A 60 -6.10 -16.77 1.37
C ARG A 60 -6.13 -15.38 1.98
N SER A 61 -6.84 -14.39 1.45
CA SER A 61 -7.10 -13.16 2.21
C SER A 61 -8.24 -12.32 1.64
N ARG A 62 -9.36 -12.29 2.35
CA ARG A 62 -10.29 -11.14 2.28
C ARG A 62 -9.76 -10.06 3.21
N SER A 63 -10.23 -8.82 3.08
CA SER A 63 -9.77 -7.75 3.96
C SER A 63 -10.89 -6.89 4.50
N LEU A 64 -10.62 -6.30 5.65
CA LEU A 64 -11.42 -5.26 6.29
C LEU A 64 -10.63 -3.96 6.27
N PHE A 65 -11.31 -2.84 6.04
CA PHE A 65 -10.85 -1.59 6.61
C PHE A 65 -11.46 -1.43 8.00
N VAL A 66 -10.59 -1.33 8.99
CA VAL A 66 -10.97 -1.11 10.38
C VAL A 66 -10.59 0.31 10.74
N ARG A 67 -11.57 1.10 11.19
CA ARG A 67 -11.35 2.40 11.80
C ARG A 67 -11.52 2.26 13.31
N LEU A 68 -10.62 2.87 14.06
CA LEU A 68 -10.62 2.82 15.51
C LEU A 68 -10.73 4.22 16.10
N ARG A 69 -11.59 4.36 17.10
CA ARG A 69 -11.53 5.46 18.04
C ARG A 69 -10.95 4.94 19.34
N CYS A 70 -10.01 5.67 19.91
CA CYS A 70 -9.26 5.27 21.08
C CYS A 70 -9.47 6.25 22.23
N THR A 71 -9.24 5.78 23.45
CA THR A 71 -9.23 6.61 24.64
C THR A 71 -8.02 7.55 24.61
N PRO A 72 -8.19 8.85 24.93
CA PRO A 72 -7.08 9.79 25.02
C PRO A 72 -5.92 9.24 25.85
N GLY A 73 -4.70 9.43 25.37
CA GLY A 73 -3.48 8.92 26.02
C GLY A 73 -3.09 7.47 25.66
N ASN A 74 -4.00 6.66 25.10
CA ASN A 74 -3.71 5.27 24.71
C ASN A 74 -3.55 5.06 23.19
N VAL A 75 -3.87 6.06 22.37
CA VAL A 75 -3.88 5.96 20.90
C VAL A 75 -2.62 5.29 20.34
N LEU A 76 -1.43 5.78 20.70
CA LEU A 76 -0.20 5.28 20.11
C LEU A 76 0.07 3.81 20.49
N SER A 77 -0.08 3.44 21.75
CA SER A 77 0.18 2.07 22.21
C SER A 77 -0.84 1.07 21.65
N THR A 78 -2.11 1.45 21.54
CA THR A 78 -3.15 0.65 20.89
C THR A 78 -2.79 0.39 19.43
N VAL A 79 -2.37 1.42 18.69
CA VAL A 79 -2.11 1.34 17.25
C VAL A 79 -0.78 0.65 16.94
N GLU A 80 0.24 0.80 17.80
CA GLU A 80 1.49 0.02 17.72
C GLU A 80 1.22 -1.48 17.93
N ARG A 81 0.35 -1.84 18.88
CA ARG A 81 -0.08 -3.23 19.09
C ARG A 81 -0.86 -3.77 17.90
N LEU A 82 -1.73 -2.98 17.30
CA LEU A 82 -2.42 -3.37 16.07
C LEU A 82 -1.42 -3.57 14.91
N ALA A 83 -0.43 -2.70 14.77
CA ALA A 83 0.60 -2.81 13.74
C ALA A 83 1.46 -4.08 13.90
N SER A 84 1.62 -4.62 15.11
CA SER A 84 2.37 -5.86 15.31
C SER A 84 1.64 -7.12 14.82
N TRP A 85 0.34 -7.04 14.51
CA TRP A 85 -0.45 -8.19 14.05
C TRP A 85 -0.01 -8.64 12.65
N PRO A 86 0.28 -9.94 12.43
CA PRO A 86 0.60 -10.50 11.12
C PRO A 86 -0.47 -10.20 10.04
N GLU A 87 -1.73 -10.15 10.45
CA GLU A 87 -2.91 -9.92 9.61
C GLU A 87 -2.96 -8.49 9.07
N CYS A 88 -2.33 -7.53 9.76
CA CYS A 88 -2.34 -6.12 9.37
C CYS A 88 -1.39 -5.86 8.19
N GLY A 89 -1.94 -5.45 7.05
CA GLY A 89 -1.17 -5.06 5.87
C GLY A 89 -0.77 -3.57 5.87
N SER A 90 -1.61 -2.72 6.45
CA SER A 90 -1.36 -1.28 6.62
C SER A 90 -1.97 -0.81 7.94
N VAL A 91 -1.27 0.04 8.69
CA VAL A 91 -1.79 0.68 9.90
C VAL A 91 -1.29 2.12 9.95
N LYS A 92 -2.21 3.08 10.11
CA LYS A 92 -1.88 4.50 10.17
C LYS A 92 -2.65 5.21 11.29
N LEU A 93 -1.99 6.16 11.92
CA LEU A 93 -2.62 7.19 12.75
C LEU A 93 -3.16 8.29 11.85
N VAL A 94 -4.37 8.76 12.14
CA VAL A 94 -5.06 9.73 11.30
C VAL A 94 -5.72 10.84 12.12
N THR A 95 -6.04 11.96 11.48
CA THR A 95 -6.86 13.02 12.06
C THR A 95 -8.36 12.73 11.93
N GLY A 96 -9.21 13.56 12.54
CA GLY A 96 -10.64 13.60 12.22
C GLY A 96 -11.51 12.78 13.17
N SER A 97 -12.48 12.04 12.61
CA SER A 97 -13.54 11.35 13.36
C SER A 97 -13.07 10.09 14.11
N VAL A 98 -11.91 9.57 13.71
CA VAL A 98 -11.27 8.35 14.21
C VAL A 98 -9.77 8.61 14.40
N ASP A 99 -9.11 7.80 15.23
CA ASP A 99 -7.71 7.99 15.59
C ASP A 99 -6.76 7.13 14.73
N ALA A 100 -7.27 6.00 14.22
CA ALA A 100 -6.48 5.08 13.41
C ALA A 100 -7.31 4.35 12.36
N VAL A 101 -6.60 3.91 11.32
CA VAL A 101 -7.12 3.03 10.27
C VAL A 101 -6.16 1.89 10.02
N ALA A 102 -6.70 0.69 9.84
CA ALA A 102 -5.96 -0.50 9.48
C ALA A 102 -6.63 -1.26 8.33
N GLU A 103 -5.82 -1.87 7.47
CA GLU A 103 -6.26 -2.93 6.56
C GLU A 103 -5.86 -4.27 7.17
N ILE A 104 -6.85 -5.08 7.54
CA ILE A 104 -6.66 -6.38 8.20
C ILE A 104 -7.09 -7.50 7.24
N SER A 105 -6.22 -8.46 7.03
CA SER A 105 -6.45 -9.67 6.24
C SER A 105 -7.12 -10.76 7.06
N TYR A 106 -8.03 -11.54 6.47
CA TYR A 106 -8.64 -12.70 7.11
C TYR A 106 -8.90 -13.83 6.10
N THR A 107 -8.87 -15.06 6.59
CA THR A 107 -8.80 -16.29 5.79
C THR A 107 -10.09 -17.11 5.78
N SER A 108 -10.96 -16.93 6.78
CA SER A 108 -12.24 -17.65 6.92
C SER A 108 -13.28 -16.80 7.64
N GLN A 109 -14.53 -17.26 7.65
CA GLN A 109 -15.59 -16.59 8.41
C GLN A 109 -15.32 -16.67 9.93
N ASP A 110 -14.78 -17.79 10.42
CA ASP A 110 -14.44 -17.96 11.84
C ASP A 110 -13.31 -17.02 12.26
N HIS A 111 -12.29 -16.85 11.41
CA HIS A 111 -11.24 -15.87 11.65
C HIS A 111 -11.79 -14.44 11.66
N LEU A 112 -12.74 -14.11 10.78
CA LEU A 112 -13.42 -12.81 10.81
C LEU A 112 -14.22 -12.61 12.12
N LEU A 113 -14.89 -13.66 12.59
CA LEU A 113 -15.66 -13.64 13.84
C LEU A 113 -14.73 -13.37 15.03
N ASP A 114 -13.65 -14.12 15.14
CA ASP A 114 -12.62 -13.98 16.17
C ASP A 114 -11.97 -12.57 16.16
N LEU A 115 -11.58 -12.08 14.98
CA LEU A 115 -11.06 -10.71 14.84
C LEU A 115 -12.05 -9.66 15.35
N THR A 116 -13.33 -9.81 15.03
CA THR A 116 -14.37 -8.81 15.31
C THR A 116 -14.86 -8.85 16.75
N LEU A 117 -15.02 -10.04 17.32
CA LEU A 117 -15.63 -10.25 18.64
C LEU A 117 -14.61 -10.39 19.76
N GLU A 118 -13.40 -10.88 19.47
CA GLU A 118 -12.39 -11.16 20.49
C GLU A 118 -11.17 -10.23 20.33
N GLN A 119 -10.47 -10.31 19.21
CA GLN A 119 -9.16 -9.66 19.09
C GLN A 119 -9.24 -8.12 19.09
N LEU A 120 -10.10 -7.53 18.25
CA LEU A 120 -10.21 -6.06 18.16
C LEU A 120 -10.74 -5.44 19.45
N PRO A 121 -11.81 -5.96 20.10
CA PRO A 121 -12.26 -5.45 21.39
C PRO A 121 -11.25 -5.63 22.52
N ALA A 122 -10.39 -6.65 22.46
CA ALA A 122 -9.34 -6.89 23.45
C ALA A 122 -8.16 -5.90 23.36
N LEU A 123 -8.12 -5.02 22.36
CA LEU A 123 -7.13 -3.96 22.29
C LEU A 123 -7.43 -2.89 23.35
N ASN A 124 -6.58 -2.85 24.38
CA ASN A 124 -6.64 -1.83 25.43
C ASN A 124 -6.71 -0.42 24.82
N GLY A 125 -7.68 0.37 25.28
CA GLY A 125 -7.86 1.74 24.85
C GLY A 125 -8.75 1.92 23.62
N VAL A 126 -9.32 0.87 23.03
CA VAL A 126 -10.35 1.02 21.97
C VAL A 126 -11.69 1.43 22.58
N GLN A 127 -12.29 2.50 22.04
CA GLN A 127 -13.62 2.99 22.40
C GLN A 127 -14.69 2.60 21.39
N ALA A 128 -14.34 2.59 20.10
CA ALA A 128 -15.25 2.23 19.03
C ALA A 128 -14.49 1.64 17.85
N ILE A 129 -15.16 0.72 17.16
CA ILE A 129 -14.64 0.00 16.00
C ILE A 129 -15.66 0.13 14.88
N TRP A 130 -15.21 0.53 13.69
CA TRP A 130 -15.97 0.40 12.46
C TRP A 130 -15.22 -0.53 11.52
N SER A 131 -15.83 -1.66 11.16
CA SER A 131 -15.27 -2.63 10.21
C SER A 131 -16.06 -2.62 8.90
N ASN A 132 -15.37 -2.34 7.80
CA ASN A 132 -15.95 -2.26 6.47
C ASN A 132 -15.26 -3.32 5.59
N GLN A 133 -15.97 -4.38 5.20
CA GLN A 133 -15.39 -5.47 4.41
C GLN A 133 -15.16 -5.02 2.98
N VAL A 134 -13.97 -5.25 2.44
CA VAL A 134 -13.64 -4.96 1.05
C VAL A 134 -14.30 -6.00 0.14
N ILE A 135 -15.22 -5.55 -0.72
CA ILE A 135 -15.95 -6.40 -1.66
C ILE A 135 -15.40 -6.30 -3.09
N ARG A 136 -14.90 -5.12 -3.49
CA ARG A 136 -14.27 -4.90 -4.80
C ARG A 136 -13.17 -3.85 -4.70
N ARG A 137 -12.01 -4.11 -5.30
CA ARG A 137 -10.94 -3.12 -5.48
C ARG A 137 -11.04 -2.52 -6.88
N TYR A 138 -11.01 -1.21 -7.01
CA TYR A 138 -10.91 -0.52 -8.31
C TYR A 138 -9.47 -0.13 -8.60
N SER A 139 -8.74 0.35 -7.59
CA SER A 139 -7.30 0.57 -7.66
C SER A 139 -6.62 -0.04 -6.43
N THR A 140 -5.41 -0.54 -6.64
CA THR A 140 -4.54 -1.04 -5.59
C THR A 140 -3.19 -0.36 -5.69
N PRO A 141 -2.38 -0.37 -4.62
CA PRO A 141 -1.07 0.26 -4.66
C PRO A 141 -0.09 -0.37 -5.68
N HIS A 142 -0.44 -1.50 -6.29
CA HIS A 142 0.33 -2.08 -7.39
C HIS A 142 0.17 -1.28 -8.71
N ARG A 143 -1.00 -0.66 -8.94
CA ARG A 143 -1.27 0.17 -10.12
C ARG A 143 -0.85 1.62 -9.90
N TRP A 144 -0.73 2.06 -8.64
CA TRP A 144 -0.41 3.43 -8.28
C TRP A 144 0.85 3.93 -9.01
N MET A 145 0.67 5.02 -9.74
CA MET A 145 1.71 5.66 -10.54
C MET A 145 1.55 7.17 -10.41
N PRO A 146 2.19 7.80 -9.41
CA PRO A 146 2.31 9.24 -9.38
C PRO A 146 3.16 9.70 -10.58
N PRO A 147 3.02 10.96 -11.04
CA PRO A 147 3.67 11.47 -12.26
C PRO A 147 5.17 11.73 -12.03
N LEU A 148 5.93 10.66 -11.76
CA LEU A 148 7.38 10.68 -11.57
C LEU A 148 8.15 10.40 -12.86
N LEU A 149 7.46 9.84 -13.86
CA LEU A 149 7.98 9.53 -15.20
C LEU A 149 6.93 9.88 -16.26
N PRO A 150 7.35 10.18 -17.50
CA PRO A 150 6.42 10.28 -18.63
C PRO A 150 5.68 8.97 -18.88
N ASP A 151 4.42 9.05 -19.31
CA ASP A 151 3.56 7.89 -19.56
C ASP A 151 4.18 6.88 -20.52
N ALA A 152 4.90 7.34 -21.55
CA ALA A 152 5.60 6.47 -22.49
C ALA A 152 6.67 5.60 -21.83
N ALA A 153 7.45 6.17 -20.89
CA ALA A 153 8.46 5.42 -20.15
C ALA A 153 7.82 4.41 -19.19
N VAL A 154 6.72 4.79 -18.54
CA VAL A 154 5.93 3.88 -17.70
C VAL A 154 5.37 2.71 -18.52
N ALA A 155 4.78 3.00 -19.69
CA ALA A 155 4.24 1.99 -20.59
C ALA A 155 5.32 1.01 -21.09
N ALA A 156 6.49 1.53 -21.49
CA ALA A 156 7.62 0.71 -21.91
C ALA A 156 8.10 -0.24 -20.80
N LEU A 157 8.25 0.26 -19.57
CA LEU A 157 8.62 -0.57 -18.43
C LEU A 157 7.55 -1.61 -18.07
N ARG A 158 6.26 -1.24 -18.11
CA ARG A 158 5.15 -2.14 -17.83
C ARG A 158 5.00 -3.24 -18.87
N ALA A 159 5.31 -2.97 -20.14
CA ALA A 159 5.25 -3.97 -21.21
C ALA A 159 6.21 -5.15 -21.01
N LEU A 160 7.33 -4.91 -20.30
CA LEU A 160 8.36 -5.90 -19.98
C LEU A 160 8.00 -6.81 -18.80
N ARG A 161 6.90 -6.53 -18.09
CA ARG A 161 6.50 -7.30 -16.91
C ARG A 161 5.93 -8.65 -17.30
N ILE A 162 6.33 -9.68 -16.56
CA ILE A 162 5.71 -11.00 -16.56
C ILE A 162 4.38 -10.95 -15.79
N ASP A 163 4.37 -10.25 -14.65
CA ASP A 163 3.22 -10.08 -13.77
C ASP A 163 2.28 -8.97 -14.25
N ARG A 164 1.75 -9.11 -15.46
CA ARG A 164 0.83 -8.12 -16.03
C ARG A 164 -0.45 -8.05 -15.20
N TRP A 165 -0.87 -6.82 -14.89
CA TRP A 165 -2.16 -6.59 -14.26
C TRP A 165 -3.28 -6.85 -15.27
N LEU A 166 -4.06 -7.90 -15.01
CA LEU A 166 -5.33 -8.16 -15.69
C LEU A 166 -6.45 -7.78 -14.71
N GLU A 167 -7.40 -6.96 -15.15
CA GLU A 167 -8.57 -6.58 -14.33
C GLU A 167 -9.44 -7.80 -13.99
N SER A 168 -9.47 -8.77 -14.88
CA SER A 168 -10.05 -10.09 -14.67
C SER A 168 -9.13 -10.90 -13.76
N SER A 169 -9.63 -11.26 -12.58
CA SER A 169 -9.03 -12.34 -11.79
C SER A 169 -9.00 -13.62 -12.62
N PRO A 170 -7.96 -14.46 -12.50
CA PRO A 170 -8.00 -15.81 -13.06
C PRO A 170 -9.29 -16.50 -12.60
N PRO A 171 -10.03 -17.16 -13.50
CA PRO A 171 -11.29 -17.80 -13.15
C PRO A 171 -11.11 -18.96 -12.16
N ASP A 172 -9.88 -19.47 -12.02
CA ASP A 172 -9.62 -20.69 -11.25
C ASP A 172 -8.83 -20.42 -9.97
N ARG A 173 -9.36 -21.00 -8.89
CA ARG A 173 -8.80 -20.96 -7.54
C ARG A 173 -7.67 -21.98 -7.50
N ALA A 174 -6.42 -21.52 -7.47
CA ALA A 174 -5.30 -22.44 -7.38
C ALA A 174 -4.79 -22.52 -5.94
N ASP A 175 -4.91 -23.69 -5.34
CA ASP A 175 -4.13 -23.99 -4.14
C ASP A 175 -2.64 -23.95 -4.53
N LEU A 176 -1.91 -23.02 -3.91
CA LEU A 176 -0.47 -22.91 -4.10
C LEU A 176 0.20 -24.19 -3.55
N PRO A 177 0.96 -24.93 -4.39
CA PRO A 177 1.76 -26.04 -3.88
C PRO A 177 2.69 -25.57 -2.76
N PRO A 178 3.04 -26.42 -1.77
CA PRO A 178 3.84 -26.01 -0.61
C PRO A 178 5.15 -25.29 -0.98
N VAL A 179 5.85 -25.77 -2.01
CA VAL A 179 7.09 -25.13 -2.50
C VAL A 179 6.81 -23.74 -3.09
N ALA A 180 5.73 -23.58 -3.86
CA ALA A 180 5.35 -22.29 -4.43
C ALA A 180 4.97 -21.30 -3.32
N ALA A 181 4.28 -21.76 -2.26
CA ALA A 181 3.97 -20.95 -1.09
C ALA A 181 5.23 -20.50 -0.33
N LEU A 182 6.22 -21.39 -0.17
CA LEU A 182 7.53 -21.04 0.42
C LEU A 182 8.27 -19.99 -0.41
N VAL A 183 8.29 -20.16 -1.73
CA VAL A 183 8.90 -19.20 -2.67
C VAL A 183 8.18 -17.85 -2.62
N ALA A 184 6.85 -17.85 -2.56
CA ALA A 184 6.06 -16.63 -2.42
C ALA A 184 6.36 -15.90 -1.10
N GLY A 185 6.50 -16.64 0.01
CA GLY A 185 6.92 -16.09 1.30
C GLY A 185 8.31 -15.45 1.24
N ALA A 186 9.29 -16.11 0.60
CA ALA A 186 10.62 -15.52 0.44
C ALA A 186 10.60 -14.21 -0.40
N MET A 187 9.68 -14.11 -1.37
CA MET A 187 9.47 -12.90 -2.18
C MET A 187 8.81 -11.76 -1.40
N GLN A 188 8.05 -12.03 -0.33
CA GLN A 188 7.43 -10.98 0.48
C GLN A 188 8.47 -10.06 1.15
N ASP A 189 9.61 -10.60 1.56
CA ASP A 189 10.64 -9.81 2.25
C ASP A 189 11.40 -8.89 1.29
N ASP A 190 11.89 -9.45 0.18
CA ASP A 190 12.58 -8.71 -0.87
C ASP A 190 12.46 -9.45 -2.21
N ALA A 191 11.53 -8.96 -3.02
CA ALA A 191 11.27 -9.46 -4.36
C ALA A 191 12.25 -8.96 -5.42
N ARG A 192 13.37 -8.33 -5.06
CA ARG A 192 14.52 -8.08 -5.95
C ARG A 192 15.70 -9.03 -5.71
N GLN A 193 15.63 -9.90 -4.70
CA GLN A 193 16.68 -10.89 -4.44
C GLN A 193 16.96 -11.77 -5.67
N SER A 194 18.21 -12.24 -5.74
CA SER A 194 18.63 -13.19 -6.76
C SER A 194 17.93 -14.53 -6.57
N TRP A 195 17.71 -15.27 -7.66
CA TRP A 195 17.11 -16.60 -7.62
C TRP A 195 17.90 -17.57 -6.75
N ARG A 196 19.23 -17.41 -6.68
CA ARG A 196 20.11 -18.18 -5.80
C ARG A 196 19.80 -17.96 -4.32
N MET A 197 19.52 -16.71 -3.93
CA MET A 197 19.18 -16.36 -2.55
C MET A 197 17.82 -16.96 -2.17
N ILE A 198 16.81 -16.76 -3.02
CA ILE A 198 15.46 -17.30 -2.80
C ILE A 198 15.52 -18.83 -2.70
N ALA A 199 16.22 -19.48 -3.62
CA ALA A 199 16.39 -20.94 -3.63
C ALA A 199 17.05 -21.47 -2.36
N ARG A 200 18.11 -20.79 -1.87
CA ARG A 200 18.78 -21.14 -0.61
C ARG A 200 17.83 -21.06 0.58
N ARG A 201 16.99 -20.02 0.65
CA ARG A 201 16.00 -19.85 1.74
C ARG A 201 14.92 -20.94 1.73
N CYS A 202 14.55 -21.41 0.54
CA CYS A 202 13.51 -22.42 0.36
C CYS A 202 14.03 -23.86 0.31
N GLY A 203 15.35 -24.09 0.34
CA GLY A 203 15.94 -25.43 0.25
C GLY A 203 15.78 -26.10 -1.13
N ILE A 204 15.74 -25.30 -2.22
CA ILE A 204 15.54 -25.78 -3.60
C ILE A 204 16.65 -25.30 -4.54
N SER A 205 16.60 -25.71 -5.82
CA SER A 205 17.53 -25.20 -6.84
C SER A 205 17.13 -23.79 -7.33
N ALA A 206 18.11 -23.01 -7.82
CA ALA A 206 17.85 -21.68 -8.39
C ALA A 206 16.93 -21.71 -9.62
N VAL A 207 17.01 -22.78 -10.42
CA VAL A 207 16.14 -22.99 -11.58
C VAL A 207 14.71 -23.27 -11.14
N THR A 208 14.52 -24.12 -10.12
CA THR A 208 13.21 -24.42 -9.54
C THR A 208 12.57 -23.18 -8.92
N ALA A 209 13.33 -22.38 -8.17
CA ALA A 209 12.85 -21.12 -7.60
C ALA A 209 12.40 -20.14 -8.71
N ARG A 210 13.23 -19.95 -9.73
CA ARG A 210 12.90 -19.09 -10.88
C ARG A 210 11.62 -19.56 -11.58
N HIS A 211 11.53 -20.85 -11.88
CA HIS A 211 10.36 -21.45 -12.53
C HIS A 211 9.08 -21.17 -11.75
N HIS A 212 9.05 -21.43 -10.44
CA HIS A 212 7.87 -21.14 -9.61
C HIS A 212 7.51 -19.66 -9.57
N VAL A 213 8.50 -18.77 -9.45
CA VAL A 213 8.24 -17.31 -9.45
C VAL A 213 7.64 -16.87 -10.79
N GLU A 214 8.27 -17.23 -11.90
CA GLU A 214 7.82 -16.84 -13.24
C GLU A 214 6.43 -17.43 -13.55
N GLN A 215 6.17 -18.68 -13.16
CA GLN A 215 4.86 -19.31 -13.30
C GLN A 215 3.78 -18.57 -12.49
N MET A 216 4.03 -18.26 -11.21
CA MET A 216 3.08 -17.52 -10.38
C MET A 216 2.87 -16.08 -10.86
N MET A 217 3.91 -15.45 -11.43
CA MET A 217 3.79 -14.13 -12.05
C MET A 217 2.94 -14.18 -13.30
N ALA A 218 3.17 -15.14 -14.18
CA ALA A 218 2.43 -15.31 -15.42
C ALA A 218 0.95 -15.65 -15.17
N SER A 219 0.64 -16.43 -14.13
CA SER A 219 -0.74 -16.73 -13.72
C SER A 219 -1.42 -15.58 -12.96
N GLY A 220 -0.70 -14.52 -12.59
CA GLY A 220 -1.20 -13.43 -11.76
C GLY A 220 -1.34 -13.77 -10.27
N THR A 221 -0.94 -14.98 -9.85
CA THR A 221 -0.96 -15.44 -8.45
C THR A 221 0.04 -14.68 -7.59
N LEU A 222 1.20 -14.30 -8.14
CA LEU A 222 2.20 -13.48 -7.47
C LEU A 222 2.44 -12.22 -8.28
N ARG A 223 2.36 -11.06 -7.64
CA ARG A 223 2.73 -9.77 -8.23
C ARG A 223 3.85 -9.14 -7.45
N THR A 224 4.70 -8.38 -8.12
CA THR A 224 5.71 -7.56 -7.45
C THR A 224 5.23 -6.14 -7.31
N ARG A 225 5.57 -5.53 -6.18
CA ARG A 225 5.22 -4.17 -5.85
C ARG A 225 6.43 -3.47 -5.25
N THR A 226 6.75 -2.30 -5.78
CA THR A 226 7.63 -1.34 -5.12
C THR A 226 6.81 -0.58 -4.10
N VAL A 227 7.35 -0.43 -2.90
CA VAL A 227 6.74 0.32 -1.82
C VAL A 227 7.65 1.46 -1.43
N VAL A 228 7.05 2.64 -1.29
CA VAL A 228 7.67 3.89 -0.90
C VAL A 228 6.63 4.68 -0.12
N GLU A 229 7.05 5.41 0.90
CA GLU A 229 6.16 6.37 1.56
C GLU A 229 5.93 7.57 0.63
N PRO A 230 4.67 8.02 0.41
CA PRO A 230 4.38 9.10 -0.52
C PRO A 230 5.17 10.40 -0.22
N GLU A 231 5.40 10.69 1.06
CA GLU A 231 6.17 11.85 1.51
C GLU A 231 7.57 11.86 0.90
N ALA A 232 8.24 10.69 0.81
CA ALA A 232 9.57 10.60 0.24
C ALA A 232 9.57 11.17 -1.17
N ILE A 233 8.61 10.77 -2.00
CA ILE A 233 8.49 11.22 -3.40
C ILE A 233 7.81 12.59 -3.55
N GLY A 234 7.71 13.39 -2.48
CA GLY A 234 7.18 14.75 -2.51
C GLY A 234 5.66 14.85 -2.49
N LEU A 235 4.96 13.79 -2.07
CA LEU A 235 3.53 13.80 -1.80
C LEU A 235 3.33 13.87 -0.27
N ALA A 236 3.54 15.07 0.28
CA ALA A 236 3.65 15.29 1.72
C ALA A 236 2.35 15.04 2.49
N VAL A 237 1.19 15.14 1.83
CA VAL A 237 -0.12 14.95 2.46
C VAL A 237 -0.69 13.62 2.01
N ASN A 238 -0.66 12.64 2.90
CA ASN A 238 -1.36 11.37 2.76
C ASN A 238 -2.69 11.44 3.51
N ALA A 239 -3.79 11.00 2.90
CA ALA A 239 -5.10 11.02 3.53
C ALA A 239 -5.92 9.77 3.19
N PHE A 240 -6.78 9.37 4.11
CA PHE A 240 -7.82 8.39 3.87
C PHE A 240 -9.15 9.08 3.54
N VAL A 241 -9.89 8.47 2.62
CA VAL A 241 -11.23 8.89 2.23
C VAL A 241 -12.21 7.76 2.53
N TRP A 242 -13.31 8.09 3.21
CA TRP A 242 -14.45 7.21 3.41
C TRP A 242 -15.69 7.88 2.86
N LEU A 243 -16.19 7.35 1.76
CA LEU A 243 -17.26 7.94 1.00
C LEU A 243 -18.52 7.08 1.13
N ASN A 244 -19.67 7.75 1.12
CA ASN A 244 -20.95 7.14 0.85
C ASN A 244 -21.40 7.60 -0.54
N VAL A 245 -21.57 6.66 -1.45
CA VAL A 245 -22.01 6.89 -2.83
C VAL A 245 -23.30 6.11 -3.07
N ASN A 246 -24.26 6.70 -3.77
CA ASN A 246 -25.46 6.00 -4.20
C ASN A 246 -25.08 4.66 -4.89
N PRO A 247 -25.64 3.51 -4.48
CA PRO A 247 -25.24 2.20 -5.00
C PRO A 247 -25.28 2.08 -6.54
N THR A 248 -26.20 2.78 -7.21
CA THR A 248 -26.29 2.77 -8.69
C THR A 248 -25.11 3.47 -9.37
N GLN A 249 -24.42 4.38 -8.67
CA GLN A 249 -23.28 5.13 -9.18
C GLN A 249 -21.94 4.62 -8.64
N LEU A 250 -21.94 3.72 -7.66
CA LEU A 250 -20.73 3.21 -6.99
C LEU A 250 -19.69 2.66 -7.98
N GLY A 251 -20.15 1.91 -8.99
CA GLY A 251 -19.33 1.43 -10.11
C GLY A 251 -18.54 2.53 -10.80
N LYS A 252 -19.24 3.60 -11.18
CA LYS A 252 -18.69 4.73 -11.92
C LYS A 252 -17.77 5.59 -11.05
N ALA A 253 -18.19 5.91 -9.82
CA ALA A 253 -17.39 6.70 -8.89
C ALA A 253 -16.06 6.01 -8.54
N GLY A 254 -16.10 4.70 -8.27
CA GLY A 254 -14.89 3.92 -8.00
C GLY A 254 -13.92 3.86 -9.18
N ALA A 255 -14.44 3.71 -10.41
CA ALA A 255 -13.62 3.73 -11.62
C ALA A 255 -12.97 5.10 -11.86
N LEU A 256 -13.71 6.20 -11.67
CA LEU A 256 -13.17 7.56 -11.81
C LEU A 256 -12.03 7.83 -10.82
N LEU A 257 -12.20 7.45 -9.55
CA LEU A 257 -11.13 7.61 -8.56
C LEU A 257 -9.93 6.73 -8.89
N ALA A 258 -10.13 5.51 -9.39
CA ALA A 258 -9.06 4.58 -9.69
C ALA A 258 -8.08 5.06 -10.77
N GLU A 259 -8.53 5.93 -11.68
CA GLU A 259 -7.69 6.54 -12.72
C GLU A 259 -6.94 7.79 -12.24
N HIS A 260 -7.28 8.34 -11.07
CA HIS A 260 -6.65 9.56 -10.58
C HIS A 260 -5.25 9.29 -9.99
N PRO A 261 -4.18 9.99 -10.40
CA PRO A 261 -2.81 9.71 -9.94
C PRO A 261 -2.58 9.85 -8.43
N ALA A 262 -3.34 10.73 -7.78
CA ALA A 262 -3.32 10.90 -6.33
C ALA A 262 -3.91 9.70 -5.56
N VAL A 263 -4.69 8.82 -6.19
CA VAL A 263 -5.35 7.69 -5.53
C VAL A 263 -4.40 6.50 -5.49
N LEU A 264 -3.88 6.20 -4.29
CA LEU A 264 -3.04 5.02 -4.06
C LEU A 264 -3.84 3.74 -4.16
N MET A 265 -5.05 3.77 -3.61
CA MET A 265 -5.99 2.67 -3.64
C MET A 265 -7.41 3.15 -3.39
N ILE A 266 -8.38 2.46 -3.97
CA ILE A 266 -9.80 2.73 -3.74
C ILE A 266 -10.59 1.43 -3.93
N ALA A 267 -11.49 1.14 -3.00
CA ALA A 267 -12.24 -0.10 -2.96
C ALA A 267 -13.68 0.14 -2.50
N ALA A 268 -14.62 -0.57 -3.12
CA ALA A 268 -15.96 -0.69 -2.59
C ALA A 268 -15.96 -1.59 -1.35
N THR A 269 -16.71 -1.16 -0.35
CA THR A 269 -16.81 -1.79 0.96
C THR A 269 -18.26 -2.00 1.38
N THR A 270 -18.49 -2.89 2.34
CA THR A 270 -19.76 -2.98 3.06
C THR A 270 -19.92 -1.84 4.06
N GLY A 271 -21.15 -1.62 4.53
CA GLY A 271 -21.47 -0.62 5.57
C GLY A 271 -21.88 0.74 5.03
N ASP A 272 -21.88 1.74 5.91
CA ASP A 272 -22.32 3.13 5.68
C ASP A 272 -21.33 3.96 4.83
N ARG A 273 -20.07 3.52 4.79
CA ARG A 273 -19.01 4.00 3.91
C ARG A 273 -18.73 2.91 2.90
N ASN A 274 -19.31 3.04 1.72
CA ASN A 274 -19.31 1.99 0.70
C ASN A 274 -18.22 2.18 -0.38
N LEU A 275 -17.40 3.24 -0.28
CA LEU A 275 -16.23 3.46 -1.12
C LEU A 275 -15.10 4.09 -0.28
N CYS A 276 -14.02 3.34 -0.05
CA CYS A 276 -12.95 3.72 0.88
C CYS A 276 -11.57 3.61 0.22
N GLY A 277 -10.65 4.52 0.53
CA GLY A 277 -9.34 4.56 -0.12
C GLY A 277 -8.30 5.43 0.57
N GLU A 278 -7.10 5.40 0.01
CA GLU A 278 -5.94 6.21 0.40
C GLU A 278 -5.53 7.08 -0.78
N ILE A 279 -5.25 8.35 -0.50
CA ILE A 279 -4.75 9.33 -1.46
C ILE A 279 -3.45 9.95 -0.97
N ALA A 280 -2.61 10.44 -1.89
CA ALA A 280 -1.48 11.28 -1.54
C ALA A 280 -1.32 12.42 -2.55
N VAL A 281 -1.10 13.62 -2.01
CA VAL A 281 -0.97 14.88 -2.75
C VAL A 281 0.20 15.68 -2.19
N ALA A 282 0.69 16.67 -2.94
CA ALA A 282 1.90 17.41 -2.56
C ALA A 282 1.67 18.41 -1.42
N SER A 283 0.44 18.90 -1.23
CA SER A 283 0.13 19.95 -0.26
C SER A 283 -1.32 19.93 0.21
N GLU A 284 -1.62 20.66 1.29
CA GLU A 284 -3.00 20.86 1.77
C GLU A 284 -3.87 21.60 0.75
N SER A 285 -3.30 22.49 -0.06
CA SER A 285 -4.03 23.17 -1.15
C SER A 285 -4.45 22.18 -2.24
N GLU A 286 -3.58 21.21 -2.56
CA GLU A 286 -3.94 20.11 -3.46
C GLU A 286 -4.97 19.17 -2.82
N LEU A 287 -4.89 18.92 -1.51
CA LEU A 287 -5.91 18.15 -0.79
C LEU A 287 -7.27 18.85 -0.87
N TYR A 288 -7.33 20.16 -0.61
CA TYR A 288 -8.55 20.95 -0.75
C TYR A 288 -9.11 20.87 -2.17
N THR A 289 -8.25 20.96 -3.19
CA THR A 289 -8.64 20.83 -4.60
C THR A 289 -9.18 19.43 -4.90
N PHE A 290 -8.52 18.38 -4.40
CA PHE A 290 -8.97 17.01 -4.56
C PHE A 290 -10.34 16.79 -3.90
N ILE A 291 -10.56 17.30 -2.70
CA ILE A 291 -11.84 17.19 -1.99
C ILE A 291 -12.94 17.95 -2.76
N SER A 292 -12.70 19.23 -3.08
CA SER A 292 -13.72 20.09 -3.67
C SER A 292 -14.06 19.73 -5.12
N ARG A 293 -13.07 19.35 -5.93
CA ARG A 293 -13.26 19.07 -7.37
C ARG A 293 -13.40 17.59 -7.67
N THR A 294 -12.44 16.78 -7.20
CA THR A 294 -12.42 15.34 -7.53
C THR A 294 -13.47 14.58 -6.74
N ILE A 295 -13.48 14.67 -5.41
CA ILE A 295 -14.49 14.01 -4.58
C ILE A 295 -15.86 14.68 -4.77
N GLY A 296 -15.93 16.01 -4.66
CA GLY A 296 -17.18 16.77 -4.81
C GLY A 296 -17.87 16.59 -6.17
N GLY A 297 -17.12 16.26 -7.22
CA GLY A 297 -17.63 15.95 -8.55
C GLY A 297 -18.06 14.50 -8.77
N LEU A 298 -17.92 13.62 -7.77
CA LEU A 298 -18.26 12.20 -7.95
C LEU A 298 -19.77 11.99 -8.12
N PRO A 299 -20.18 11.21 -9.12
CA PRO A 299 -21.60 10.93 -9.33
C PRO A 299 -22.17 10.16 -8.13
N GLY A 300 -23.29 10.65 -7.61
CA GLY A 300 -24.00 10.01 -6.50
C GLY A 300 -23.30 10.12 -5.15
N LEU A 301 -22.29 10.97 -4.98
CA LEU A 301 -21.72 11.24 -3.64
C LEU A 301 -22.80 11.76 -2.69
N GLN A 302 -22.91 11.13 -1.53
CA GLN A 302 -23.82 11.53 -0.45
C GLN A 302 -23.07 12.05 0.77
N HIS A 303 -21.89 11.48 1.04
CA HIS A 303 -21.05 11.89 2.17
C HIS A 303 -19.58 11.61 1.89
N ALA A 304 -18.70 12.47 2.39
CA ALA A 304 -17.26 12.29 2.37
C ALA A 304 -16.68 12.60 3.76
N ASP A 305 -15.96 11.62 4.32
CA ASP A 305 -15.10 11.81 5.49
C ASP A 305 -13.64 11.67 5.02
N VAL A 306 -12.80 12.63 5.37
CA VAL A 306 -11.40 12.70 4.92
C VAL A 306 -10.50 12.96 6.12
N ALA A 307 -9.50 12.10 6.30
CA ALA A 307 -8.58 12.14 7.42
C ALA A 307 -7.14 12.11 6.95
N ILE A 308 -6.32 13.06 7.40
CA ILE A 308 -4.89 13.11 7.08
C ILE A 308 -4.17 12.07 7.92
N ALA A 309 -3.31 11.27 7.29
CA ALA A 309 -2.43 10.35 7.96
C ALA A 309 -1.30 11.12 8.64
N LEU A 310 -1.26 11.05 9.97
CA LEU A 310 -0.22 11.65 10.81
C LEU A 310 1.06 10.81 10.79
N ARG A 311 0.90 9.48 10.77
CA ARG A 311 2.01 8.54 10.78
C ARG A 311 1.59 7.19 10.19
N SER A 312 2.43 6.63 9.32
CA SER A 312 2.35 5.24 8.88
C SER A 312 3.15 4.37 9.87
N LEU A 313 2.51 3.37 10.49
CA LEU A 313 3.18 2.42 11.38
C LEU A 313 3.50 1.11 10.66
N LYS A 314 2.67 0.75 9.67
CA LYS A 314 2.86 -0.43 8.84
C LYS A 314 2.39 -0.17 7.42
N ARG A 315 3.14 -0.63 6.43
CA ARG A 315 2.76 -0.59 5.02
C ARG A 315 3.23 -1.87 4.33
N ALA A 316 2.34 -2.47 3.53
CA ALA A 316 2.60 -3.72 2.83
C ALA A 316 3.21 -4.82 3.72
N GLY A 317 2.67 -4.98 4.94
CA GLY A 317 3.11 -6.00 5.90
C GLY A 317 4.40 -5.66 6.66
N ARG A 318 5.12 -4.59 6.29
CA ARG A 318 6.37 -4.17 6.93
C ARG A 318 6.15 -2.98 7.85
N ALA A 319 6.74 -3.02 9.05
CA ALA A 319 6.78 -1.88 9.94
C ALA A 319 7.52 -0.70 9.27
N VAL A 320 6.94 0.49 9.35
CA VAL A 320 7.53 1.70 8.81
C VAL A 320 8.28 2.39 9.95
N PRO A 321 9.61 2.57 9.84
CA PRO A 321 10.35 3.28 10.87
C PRO A 321 9.80 4.71 11.00
N PRO A 322 9.82 5.31 12.21
CA PRO A 322 9.44 6.71 12.35
C PRO A 322 10.25 7.57 11.38
N GLY A 323 9.56 8.35 10.56
CA GLY A 323 10.20 9.37 9.75
C GLY A 323 10.91 10.41 10.63
N PRO A 324 11.80 11.23 10.06
CA PRO A 324 12.37 12.35 10.80
C PRO A 324 11.22 13.20 11.37
N ARG A 325 11.24 13.47 12.68
CA ARG A 325 10.31 14.42 13.30
C ARG A 325 10.40 15.72 12.52
N ALA A 326 9.26 16.29 12.12
CA ALA A 326 9.22 17.67 11.64
C ALA A 326 9.99 18.54 12.64
N PRO A 327 10.88 19.46 12.18
CA PRO A 327 11.59 20.34 13.09
C PRO A 327 10.56 21.06 13.94
N GLN A 328 10.70 20.96 15.27
CA GLN A 328 9.87 21.74 16.17
C GLN A 328 10.05 23.22 15.78
N PRO A 329 8.96 23.99 15.64
CA PRO A 329 9.10 25.42 15.43
C PRO A 329 9.94 25.98 16.59
N ASN A 330 11.11 26.50 16.25
CA ASN A 330 12.01 27.14 17.21
C ASN A 330 11.22 28.19 18.00
N GLY A 331 11.13 28.00 19.32
CA GLY A 331 10.85 29.09 20.25
C GLY A 331 9.79 28.80 21.30
N GLN A 332 10.23 28.34 22.47
CA GLN A 332 9.91 29.05 23.71
C GLN A 332 10.99 28.72 24.76
N PRO A 333 11.58 29.74 25.41
CA PRO A 333 12.59 29.52 26.44
C PRO A 333 11.94 28.81 27.63
N ALA A 334 12.68 27.89 28.23
CA ALA A 334 12.30 27.23 29.47
C ALA A 334 11.90 28.30 30.49
N ARG A 335 10.65 28.25 30.97
CA ARG A 335 10.26 28.96 32.17
C ARG A 335 11.06 28.35 33.32
N THR A 336 12.10 29.06 33.75
CA THR A 336 12.74 28.81 35.04
C THR A 336 11.74 29.18 36.12
N SER A 337 11.29 28.16 36.85
CA SER A 337 10.57 28.33 38.10
C SER A 337 11.51 28.89 39.17
N THR A 338 11.15 30.04 39.72
CA THR A 338 11.47 30.47 41.09
C THR A 338 10.18 30.99 41.70
#